data_AF-A0A6G1K0W3-F1
#
_entry.id   AF-A0A6G1K0W3-F1
#
_cell.length_a   1.000
_cell.length_b   1.000
_cell.length_c   1.000
_cell.angle_alpha   90.00
_cell.angle_beta   90.00
_cell.angle_gamma   90.00
#
_symmetry.space_group_name_H-M   'P 1'
#
loop_
_entity.id
_entity.type
_entity.pdbx_description
1 polymer ?
#
loop_
_entity_poly.entity_id
_entity_poly.type
_entity_poly.pdbx_seq_one_letter_code
_entity_poly.pdbx_strand_id
1 'polypeptide(L)'
;MESKCHPNESPTPTPPHQSSSLEPTIHGIDLTPLTQCTHWNSPLDIIAIRHACCRKFYACISCHNTLETGHNPSVWSRKDWDDKAVFCGNCKMMWSIRGYVEGGGGGKDGKPKCGGCGAGWNPGCKNHWGLYFDMSGHGKDGL
;
A
#
# COMPACT_ATOMS: atom_id res chain seq x y z
N MET A 1 -61.55 0.88 -12.56
CA MET A 1 -60.51 0.61 -13.58
C MET A 1 -60.24 1.96 -14.24
N GLU A 2 -59.11 2.63 -14.15
CA GLU A 2 -57.82 2.49 -13.48
C GLU A 2 -57.35 3.93 -13.21
N SER A 3 -56.82 4.22 -12.03
CA SER A 3 -56.20 5.53 -11.76
C SER A 3 -55.21 5.36 -10.62
N LYS A 4 -53.92 5.47 -10.97
CA LYS A 4 -52.88 6.26 -10.31
C LYS A 4 -51.50 5.78 -10.78
N CYS A 5 -50.93 6.51 -11.74
CA CYS A 5 -49.49 6.52 -11.93
C CYS A 5 -48.89 7.26 -10.72
N HIS A 6 -48.17 6.54 -9.86
CA HIS A 6 -47.29 7.16 -8.86
C HIS A 6 -45.92 7.40 -9.51
N PRO A 7 -45.29 8.58 -9.34
CA PRO A 7 -43.90 8.76 -9.73
C PRO A 7 -42.99 7.94 -8.81
N ASN A 8 -42.13 7.14 -9.41
CA ASN A 8 -41.09 6.34 -8.74
C ASN A 8 -39.92 7.28 -8.38
N GLU A 9 -39.89 7.79 -7.16
CA GLU A 9 -38.75 8.55 -6.65
C GLU A 9 -37.58 7.59 -6.41
N SER A 10 -36.57 7.70 -7.26
CA SER A 10 -35.31 6.96 -7.11
C SER A 10 -34.57 7.42 -5.84
N PRO A 11 -34.02 6.51 -5.02
CA PRO A 11 -33.20 6.92 -3.89
C PRO A 11 -31.90 7.55 -4.42
N THR A 12 -31.72 8.84 -4.16
CA THR A 12 -30.46 9.57 -4.32
C THR A 12 -29.30 8.79 -3.66
N PRO A 13 -28.15 8.65 -4.32
CA PRO A 13 -26.96 8.11 -3.66
C PRO A 13 -26.52 9.09 -2.58
N THR A 14 -26.59 8.66 -1.32
CA THR A 14 -25.98 9.35 -0.19
C THR A 14 -24.47 9.45 -0.44
N PRO A 15 -23.87 10.65 -0.51
CA PRO A 15 -22.41 10.76 -0.58
C PRO A 15 -21.85 10.34 0.79
N PRO A 16 -20.95 9.35 0.89
CA PRO A 16 -20.26 9.12 2.15
C PRO A 16 -19.29 10.29 2.36
N HIS A 17 -19.69 11.16 3.27
CA HIS A 17 -18.88 11.92 4.22
C HIS A 17 -17.44 12.22 3.81
N GLN A 18 -17.21 13.50 3.55
CA GLN A 18 -15.89 14.11 3.60
C GLN A 18 -15.30 13.94 5.01
N SER A 19 -14.32 13.05 5.14
CA SER A 19 -13.35 13.06 6.22
C SER A 19 -12.01 13.38 5.57
N SER A 20 -11.55 14.62 5.73
CA SER A 20 -10.21 15.05 5.34
C SER A 20 -9.17 14.32 6.18
N SER A 21 -8.84 13.09 5.80
CA SER A 21 -7.64 12.41 6.25
C SER A 21 -6.50 12.90 5.35
N LEU A 22 -5.52 13.62 5.90
CA LEU A 22 -4.33 14.04 5.16
C LEU A 22 -3.66 12.79 4.59
N GLU A 23 -3.83 12.55 3.29
CA GLU A 23 -3.08 11.51 2.59
C GLU A 23 -1.58 11.76 2.81
N PRO A 24 -0.78 10.71 3.09
CA PRO A 24 0.64 10.91 3.29
C PRO A 24 1.28 11.44 2.00
N THR A 25 2.21 12.38 2.13
CA THR A 25 3.08 12.76 1.01
C THR A 25 3.90 11.54 0.58
N ILE A 26 3.77 11.18 -0.69
CA ILE A 26 4.58 10.12 -1.31
C ILE A 26 5.74 10.76 -2.06
N HIS A 27 6.95 10.26 -1.81
CA HIS A 27 8.18 10.72 -2.44
C HIS A 27 8.65 9.73 -3.52
N GLY A 28 9.21 10.25 -4.60
CA GLY A 28 9.74 9.45 -5.69
C GLY A 28 10.06 10.29 -6.91
N ILE A 29 10.74 9.66 -7.87
CA ILE A 29 11.13 10.25 -9.14
C ILE A 29 10.07 9.89 -10.17
N ASP A 30 9.53 10.89 -10.87
CA ASP A 30 8.46 10.78 -11.87
C ASP A 30 7.25 9.99 -11.35
N LEU A 31 6.71 10.46 -10.22
CA LEU A 31 5.58 9.81 -9.56
C LEU A 31 4.29 9.90 -10.38
N THR A 32 3.56 8.78 -10.42
CA THR A 32 2.15 8.78 -10.83
C THR A 32 1.23 8.87 -9.60
N PRO A 33 -0.06 9.24 -9.77
CA PRO A 33 -1.04 9.21 -8.68
C PRO A 33 -1.23 7.84 -8.02
N LEU A 34 -0.79 6.76 -8.70
CA LEU A 34 -0.85 5.39 -8.20
C LEU A 34 0.40 4.97 -7.42
N THR A 35 1.38 5.86 -7.19
CA THR A 35 2.68 5.61 -6.52
C THR A 35 3.74 4.91 -7.37
N GLN A 36 3.54 4.80 -8.68
CA GLN A 36 4.57 4.31 -9.59
C GLN A 36 5.70 5.34 -9.71
N CYS A 37 6.91 4.90 -10.05
CA CYS A 37 8.07 5.77 -10.25
C CYS A 37 8.91 5.30 -11.44
N THR A 38 9.95 6.05 -11.82
CA THR A 38 10.86 5.66 -12.92
C THR A 38 11.50 4.27 -12.75
N HIS A 39 11.64 3.76 -11.51
CA HIS A 39 12.23 2.45 -11.25
C HIS A 39 11.23 1.30 -11.40
N TRP A 40 9.96 1.54 -11.04
CA TRP A 40 8.89 0.53 -11.02
C TRP A 40 7.58 1.19 -11.45
N ASN A 41 7.07 0.83 -12.64
CA ASN A 41 5.93 1.51 -13.26
C ASN A 41 4.88 0.58 -13.89
N SER A 42 4.88 -0.70 -13.54
CA SER A 42 3.82 -1.62 -13.97
C SER A 42 2.48 -1.23 -13.33
N PRO A 43 1.35 -1.70 -13.88
CA PRO A 43 0.03 -1.51 -13.26
C PRO A 43 -0.11 -2.09 -11.84
N LEU A 44 0.84 -2.92 -11.39
CA LEU A 44 0.86 -3.54 -10.07
C LEU A 44 1.77 -2.81 -9.06
N ASP A 45 2.54 -1.80 -9.51
CA ASP A 45 3.45 -1.00 -8.68
C ASP A 45 2.70 0.12 -7.97
N ILE A 46 1.66 -0.26 -7.23
CA ILE A 46 0.71 0.63 -6.57
C ILE A 46 0.93 0.72 -5.05
N ILE A 47 2.13 0.36 -4.59
CA ILE A 47 2.50 0.37 -3.18
C ILE A 47 3.57 1.43 -2.94
N ALA A 48 3.34 2.27 -1.94
CA ALA A 48 4.39 3.06 -1.30
C ALA A 48 4.66 2.54 0.12
N ILE A 49 5.91 2.58 0.55
CA ILE A 49 6.33 2.08 1.87
C ILE A 49 6.87 3.25 2.68
N ARG A 50 6.47 3.32 3.95
CA ARG A 50 7.05 4.23 4.95
C ARG A 50 8.39 3.69 5.38
N HIS A 51 9.45 4.47 5.26
CA HIS A 51 10.79 4.05 5.67
C HIS A 51 10.97 4.20 7.19
N ALA A 52 11.61 3.21 7.83
CA ALA A 52 11.78 3.20 9.28
C ALA A 52 12.67 4.35 9.78
N CYS A 53 13.70 4.70 9.00
CA CYS A 53 14.69 5.73 9.31
C CYS A 53 14.11 7.14 9.42
N CYS A 54 13.26 7.55 8.49
CA CYS A 54 12.78 8.94 8.38
C CYS A 54 11.26 9.10 8.46
N ARG A 55 10.51 8.00 8.51
CA ARG A 55 9.03 7.98 8.58
C ARG A 55 8.30 8.62 7.37
N LYS A 56 9.03 8.91 6.29
CA LYS A 56 8.48 9.36 5.00
C LYS A 56 8.06 8.17 4.15
N PHE A 57 7.08 8.35 3.27
CA PHE A 57 6.66 7.34 2.28
C PHE A 57 7.41 7.51 0.97
N TYR A 58 7.94 6.41 0.43
CA TYR A 58 8.52 6.40 -0.91
C TYR A 58 7.84 5.35 -1.78
N ALA A 59 7.78 5.62 -3.07
CA ALA A 59 7.39 4.62 -4.07
C ALA A 59 8.30 3.38 -4.04
N CYS A 60 9.60 3.56 -3.78
CA CYS A 60 10.54 2.45 -3.63
C CYS A 60 11.85 2.85 -2.90
N ILE A 61 12.65 1.85 -2.56
CA ILE A 61 13.96 1.98 -1.89
C ILE A 61 14.97 2.75 -2.74
N SER A 62 14.95 2.59 -4.06
CA SER A 62 15.84 3.34 -4.95
C SER A 62 15.51 4.82 -4.92
N CYS A 63 14.22 5.19 -4.96
CA CYS A 63 13.78 6.57 -4.78
C CYS A 63 14.23 7.14 -3.43
N HIS A 64 14.10 6.37 -2.34
CA HIS A 64 14.61 6.78 -1.04
C HIS A 64 16.11 7.06 -1.08
N ASN A 65 16.91 6.10 -1.54
CA ASN A 65 18.37 6.21 -1.54
C ASN A 65 18.88 7.33 -2.45
N THR A 66 18.14 7.67 -3.52
CA THR A 66 18.48 8.81 -4.37
C THR A 66 18.12 10.15 -3.73
N LEU A 67 16.97 10.24 -3.05
CA LEU A 67 16.44 11.51 -2.53
C LEU A 67 16.93 11.85 -1.12
N GLU A 68 17.29 10.85 -0.31
CA GLU A 68 17.80 11.05 1.05
C GLU A 68 19.32 10.90 1.09
N THR A 69 20.03 12.02 1.12
CA THR A 69 21.51 12.05 1.17
C THR A 69 22.07 12.05 2.60
N GLY A 70 21.22 12.32 3.60
CA GLY A 70 21.62 12.48 5.00
C GLY A 70 21.61 11.19 5.82
N HIS A 71 21.07 10.10 5.31
CA HIS A 71 21.00 8.82 6.03
C HIS A 71 20.80 7.63 5.10
N ASN A 72 21.22 6.46 5.58
CA ASN A 72 20.95 5.19 4.94
C ASN A 72 19.57 4.65 5.38
N PRO A 73 18.92 3.82 4.54
CA PRO A 73 17.69 3.16 4.94
C PRO A 73 17.92 2.24 6.14
N SER A 74 16.93 2.16 7.02
CA SER A 74 16.84 1.16 8.07
C SER A 74 15.57 0.34 7.89
N VAL A 75 15.60 -0.89 8.41
CA VAL A 75 14.46 -1.80 8.38
C VAL A 75 13.57 -1.61 9.61
N TRP A 76 12.27 -1.82 9.43
CA TRP A 76 11.33 -1.91 10.54
C TRP A 76 11.54 -3.20 11.32
N SER A 77 11.70 -3.08 12.63
CA SER A 77 11.87 -4.24 13.50
C SER A 77 10.57 -5.03 13.65
N ARG A 78 10.65 -6.34 13.94
CA ARG A 78 9.46 -7.20 14.08
C ARG A 78 8.42 -6.68 15.08
N LYS A 79 8.85 -6.05 16.17
CA LYS A 79 7.96 -5.47 17.20
C LYS A 79 7.09 -4.33 16.67
N ASP A 80 7.51 -3.69 15.57
CA ASP A 80 6.82 -2.55 14.98
C ASP A 80 5.93 -2.97 13.80
N TRP A 81 5.73 -4.27 13.55
CA TRP A 81 5.02 -4.74 12.35
C TRP A 81 3.53 -4.41 12.32
N ASP A 82 2.94 -4.01 13.44
CA ASP A 82 1.56 -3.56 13.49
C ASP A 82 1.41 -2.08 13.06
N ASP A 83 2.52 -1.35 12.87
CA ASP A 83 2.52 0.02 12.37
C ASP A 83 2.05 0.11 10.92
N LYS A 84 1.24 1.14 10.65
CA LYS A 84 0.75 1.49 9.31
C LYS A 84 1.87 2.07 8.45
N ALA A 85 2.58 1.20 7.75
CA ALA A 85 3.76 1.56 6.95
C ALA A 85 3.62 1.22 5.46
N VAL A 86 2.49 0.69 5.01
CA VAL A 86 2.29 0.32 3.61
C VAL A 86 1.04 1.02 3.07
N PHE A 87 1.19 1.77 1.99
CA PHE A 87 0.12 2.58 1.40
C PHE A 87 -0.28 2.02 0.04
N CYS A 88 -1.57 1.86 -0.21
CA CYS A 88 -2.09 1.49 -1.52
C CYS A 88 -2.43 2.74 -2.33
N GLY A 89 -1.70 2.99 -3.43
CA GLY A 89 -1.91 4.11 -4.33
C GLY A 89 -3.27 4.13 -5.02
N ASN A 90 -3.94 2.97 -5.16
CA ASN A 90 -5.25 2.87 -5.80
C ASN A 90 -6.40 3.34 -4.91
N CYS A 91 -6.49 2.84 -3.66
CA CYS A 91 -7.59 3.17 -2.75
C CYS A 91 -7.18 4.00 -1.54
N LYS A 92 -5.91 4.40 -1.46
CA LYS A 92 -5.34 5.26 -0.42
C LYS A 92 -5.36 4.66 0.99
N MET A 93 -5.66 3.35 1.08
CA MET A 93 -5.70 2.62 2.34
C MET A 93 -4.29 2.35 2.88
N MET A 94 -4.16 2.49 4.19
CA MET A 94 -2.95 2.20 4.96
C MET A 94 -3.01 0.82 5.61
N TRP A 95 -2.01 0.00 5.31
CA TRP A 95 -1.81 -1.36 5.79
C TRP A 95 -0.72 -1.39 6.85
N SER A 96 -0.90 -2.25 7.84
CA SER A 96 0.22 -2.60 8.72
C SER A 96 1.23 -3.42 7.94
N ILE A 97 2.49 -3.41 8.36
CA ILE A 97 3.54 -4.26 7.76
C ILE A 97 3.10 -5.71 7.81
N ARG A 98 2.61 -6.16 8.97
CA ARG A 98 2.02 -7.49 9.16
C ARG A 98 0.92 -7.78 8.15
N GLY A 99 -0.04 -6.87 8.00
CA GLY A 99 -1.15 -7.06 7.07
C GLY A 99 -0.70 -7.16 5.61
N TYR A 100 0.34 -6.41 5.23
CA TYR A 100 0.93 -6.47 3.89
C TYR A 100 1.71 -7.77 3.66
N VAL A 101 2.62 -8.11 4.57
CA VAL A 101 3.53 -9.26 4.47
C VAL A 101 2.80 -10.60 4.65
N GLU A 102 1.98 -10.71 5.70
CA GLU A 102 1.29 -11.97 6.06
C GLU A 102 -0.12 -12.06 5.47
N GLY A 103 -0.85 -10.95 5.37
CA GLY A 103 -2.28 -10.93 5.03
C GLY A 103 -2.63 -10.62 3.57
N GLY A 104 -1.76 -9.93 2.83
CA GLY A 104 -2.08 -9.38 1.49
C GLY A 104 -1.14 -9.85 0.37
N GLY A 105 -0.06 -10.54 0.69
CA GLY A 105 0.93 -11.07 -0.27
C GLY A 105 0.46 -12.28 -1.10
N GLY A 106 -0.65 -12.92 -0.73
CA GLY A 106 -1.17 -14.09 -1.43
C GLY A 106 -2.68 -14.22 -1.23
N GLY A 107 -3.46 -13.56 -2.08
CA GLY A 107 -4.92 -13.71 -2.12
C GLY A 107 -5.35 -15.17 -2.24
N LYS A 108 -6.66 -15.45 -2.16
CA LYS A 108 -7.22 -16.82 -2.28
C LYS A 108 -6.72 -17.61 -3.51
N ASP A 109 -6.30 -16.88 -4.55
CA ASP A 109 -5.75 -17.32 -5.83
C ASP A 109 -4.20 -17.31 -5.88
N GLY A 110 -3.54 -17.11 -4.73
CA GLY A 110 -2.08 -16.98 -4.59
C GLY A 110 -1.51 -15.63 -5.04
N LYS A 111 -2.34 -14.69 -5.49
CA LYS A 111 -1.91 -13.40 -6.03
C LYS A 111 -2.02 -12.27 -5.00
N PRO A 112 -0.94 -11.51 -4.74
CA PRO A 112 -0.99 -10.36 -3.85
C PRO A 112 -2.05 -9.34 -4.28
N LYS A 113 -2.86 -8.85 -3.32
CA LYS A 113 -3.88 -7.83 -3.60
C LYS A 113 -4.25 -7.02 -2.36
N CYS A 114 -4.69 -5.79 -2.61
CA CYS A 114 -5.24 -4.93 -1.58
C CYS A 114 -6.58 -5.48 -1.09
N GLY A 115 -6.69 -5.82 0.19
CA GLY A 115 -7.97 -6.23 0.77
C GLY A 115 -9.01 -5.10 0.89
N GLY A 116 -8.62 -3.85 0.62
CA GLY A 116 -9.51 -2.68 0.65
C GLY A 116 -10.21 -2.41 -0.68
N CYS A 117 -9.54 -2.65 -1.82
CA CYS A 117 -10.11 -2.40 -3.15
C CYS A 117 -9.97 -3.54 -4.15
N GLY A 118 -9.29 -4.63 -3.79
CA GLY A 118 -9.05 -5.78 -4.66
C GLY A 118 -7.96 -5.58 -5.72
N ALA A 119 -7.39 -4.39 -5.87
CA ALA A 119 -6.30 -4.14 -6.82
C ALA A 119 -5.08 -5.03 -6.53
N GLY A 120 -4.50 -5.61 -7.58
CA GLY A 120 -3.32 -6.46 -7.46
C GLY A 120 -2.07 -5.68 -7.04
N TRP A 121 -1.19 -6.32 -6.28
CA TRP A 121 0.15 -5.79 -5.99
C TRP A 121 1.20 -6.55 -6.77
N ASN A 122 2.34 -5.92 -7.02
CA ASN A 122 3.45 -6.56 -7.70
C ASN A 122 3.99 -7.73 -6.85
N PRO A 123 3.91 -8.99 -7.32
CA PRO A 123 4.43 -10.14 -6.57
C PRO A 123 5.95 -10.11 -6.40
N GLY A 124 6.66 -9.37 -7.25
CA GLY A 124 8.11 -9.15 -7.15
C GLY A 124 8.52 -8.37 -5.91
N CYS A 125 7.62 -7.58 -5.30
CA CYS A 125 7.92 -6.81 -4.10
C CYS A 125 8.42 -7.67 -2.93
N LYS A 126 8.01 -8.94 -2.85
CA LYS A 126 8.46 -9.88 -1.81
C LYS A 126 9.96 -10.12 -1.82
N ASN A 127 10.59 -10.03 -3.00
CA ASN A 127 12.03 -10.20 -3.16
C ASN A 127 12.82 -9.04 -2.53
N HIS A 128 12.13 -7.94 -2.17
CA HIS A 128 12.73 -6.75 -1.60
C HIS A 128 12.31 -6.49 -0.15
N TRP A 129 11.51 -7.36 0.48
CA TRP A 129 11.02 -7.12 1.85
C TRP A 129 12.14 -6.91 2.86
N GLY A 130 13.25 -7.65 2.74
CA GLY A 130 14.42 -7.48 3.61
C GLY A 130 15.09 -6.10 3.53
N LEU A 131 14.77 -5.28 2.52
CA LEU A 131 15.24 -3.90 2.43
C LEU A 131 14.40 -2.91 3.26
N TYR A 132 13.20 -3.33 3.69
CA TYR A 132 12.26 -2.49 4.43
C TYR A 132 11.91 -3.05 5.81
N PHE A 133 11.91 -4.37 5.97
CA PHE A 133 11.40 -5.06 7.14
C PHE A 133 12.41 -6.10 7.60
N ASP A 134 12.57 -6.20 8.92
CA ASP A 134 13.32 -7.27 9.54
C ASP A 134 12.59 -8.60 9.32
N MET A 135 13.17 -9.49 8.52
CA MET A 135 12.60 -10.80 8.20
C MET A 135 13.03 -11.90 9.18
N SER A 136 13.92 -11.59 10.14
CA SER A 136 14.34 -12.54 11.16
C SER A 136 13.15 -12.86 12.08
N GLY A 137 12.63 -14.07 11.93
CA GLY A 137 11.31 -14.47 12.46
C GLY A 137 10.51 -15.34 11.49
N HIS A 138 10.86 -15.33 10.21
CA HIS A 138 10.47 -16.37 9.24
C HIS A 138 11.70 -17.20 8.86
N GLY A 139 11.79 -18.42 9.40
CA GLY A 139 12.80 -19.40 9.01
C GLY A 139 13.87 -19.67 10.06
N LYS A 140 13.55 -20.52 11.04
CA LYS A 140 14.53 -21.41 11.67
C LYS A 140 13.95 -22.80 11.83
N ASP A 141 13.55 -23.39 10.70
CA ASP A 141 13.36 -24.83 10.56
C ASP A 141 13.98 -25.22 9.21
N GLY A 142 15.16 -25.86 9.23
CA GLY A 142 15.81 -26.35 8.02
C GLY A 142 17.33 -26.19 7.99
N LEU A 143 18.02 -26.79 8.96
CA LEU A 143 19.28 -27.49 8.68
C LEU A 143 19.01 -28.99 8.78
#